data_AF-A0A4U0RVU0-F1
#
_entry.id   AF-A0A4U0RVU0-F1
#
_cell.length_a   1.000
_cell.length_b   1.000
_cell.length_c   1.000
_cell.angle_alpha   90.00
_cell.angle_beta   90.00
_cell.angle_gamma   90.00
#
_symmetry.space_group_name_H-M   'P 1'
#
loop_
_entity.id
_entity.type
_entity.pdbx_description
1 polymer ?
#
loop_
_entity_poly.entity_id
_entity_poly.type
_entity_poly.pdbx_seq_one_letter_code
_entity_poly.pdbx_strand_id
1 'polypeptide(L)'
;MDTRVRYAEIRPYTVPETLSELTGPVGGVIVLPTALDWTPKRSYDLSDDADRRMLYETVIREALHAEDLREFLSARILVDVWPRLWLPPRVRMGWDSRFPDLVRAAA
;
A
#
# COMPACT_ATOMS: atom_id res chain seq x y z
N MET A 1 11.71 16.46 -31.27
CA MET A 1 11.76 15.02 -30.93
C MET A 1 10.84 14.84 -29.74
N ASP A 2 9.65 14.30 -29.99
CA ASP A 2 8.50 14.29 -29.09
C ASP A 2 8.62 13.10 -28.12
N THR A 3 9.22 13.31 -26.95
CA THR A 3 9.23 12.29 -25.91
C THR A 3 7.94 12.41 -25.11
N ARG A 4 6.84 11.90 -25.66
CA ARG A 4 5.67 11.55 -24.85
C ARG A 4 6.05 10.39 -23.95
N VAL A 5 6.69 10.72 -22.83
CA VAL A 5 6.74 9.80 -21.69
C VAL A 5 5.29 9.47 -21.37
N ARG A 6 4.92 8.18 -21.45
CA ARG A 6 3.55 7.79 -21.10
C ARG A 6 3.37 8.20 -19.64
N TYR A 7 2.30 8.90 -19.30
CA TYR A 7 2.05 9.40 -17.94
C TYR A 7 2.12 8.27 -16.87
N ALA A 8 1.88 7.03 -17.29
CA ALA A 8 2.02 5.81 -16.50
C ALA A 8 3.48 5.42 -16.15
N GLU A 9 4.50 6.04 -16.75
CA GLU A 9 5.92 5.75 -16.52
C GLU A 9 6.59 6.70 -15.51
N ILE A 10 5.90 7.76 -15.03
CA ILE A 10 6.51 8.82 -14.17
C ILE A 10 5.94 8.87 -12.75
N ARG A 11 5.12 7.91 -12.31
CA ARG A 11 4.72 7.86 -10.88
C ARG A 11 5.71 6.96 -10.13
N PRO A 12 6.71 7.52 -9.41
CA PRO A 12 7.50 6.70 -8.50
C PRO A 12 6.56 6.12 -7.45
N TYR A 13 6.61 4.80 -7.28
CA TYR A 13 5.93 4.15 -6.17
C TYR A 13 6.75 4.37 -4.92
N THR A 14 6.10 4.88 -3.89
CA THR A 14 6.75 5.10 -2.60
C THR A 14 6.94 3.78 -1.88
N VAL A 15 8.12 3.57 -1.33
CA VAL A 15 8.48 2.42 -0.51
C VAL A 15 9.11 2.96 0.77
N PRO A 16 8.69 2.51 1.97
CA PRO A 16 9.26 2.99 3.21
C PRO A 16 10.72 2.53 3.35
N GLU A 17 11.48 3.14 4.26
CA GLU A 17 12.87 2.71 4.49
C GLU A 17 12.90 1.39 5.27
N THR A 18 11.95 1.15 6.16
CA THR A 18 11.85 -0.08 6.93
C THR A 18 10.41 -0.57 6.99
N LEU A 19 10.17 -1.84 7.33
CA LEU A 19 8.81 -2.26 7.68
C LEU A 19 8.40 -1.71 9.05
N SER A 20 9.35 -1.55 9.98
CA SER A 20 9.09 -1.14 11.36
C SER A 20 8.51 0.27 11.51
N GLU A 21 8.69 1.15 10.52
CA GLU A 21 8.06 2.48 10.54
C GLU A 21 6.56 2.44 10.23
N LEU A 22 6.03 1.31 9.74
CA LEU A 22 4.61 1.13 9.45
C LEU A 22 3.83 0.89 10.75
N THR A 23 3.38 1.99 11.33
CA THR A 23 2.73 2.05 12.65
C THR A 23 1.22 2.29 12.58
N GLY A 24 0.64 2.17 11.39
CA GLY A 24 -0.77 2.43 11.15
C GLY A 24 -1.73 1.50 11.91
N PRO A 25 -3.03 1.79 11.84
CA PRO A 25 -4.04 1.10 12.60
C PRO A 25 -4.13 -0.39 12.25
N VAL A 26 -4.44 -1.21 13.27
CA VAL A 26 -4.59 -2.68 13.14
C VAL A 26 -6.05 -3.14 13.23
N GLY A 27 -6.99 -2.21 13.42
CA GLY A 27 -8.41 -2.48 13.64
C GLY A 27 -9.23 -1.19 13.62
N GLY A 28 -10.55 -1.34 13.57
CA GLY A 28 -11.50 -0.23 13.49
C GLY A 28 -11.80 0.21 12.05
N VAL A 29 -12.63 1.24 11.91
CA VAL A 29 -13.02 1.81 10.62
C VAL A 29 -12.12 2.99 10.30
N ILE A 30 -11.44 2.92 9.15
CA ILE A 30 -10.52 3.95 8.66
C ILE A 30 -11.15 4.67 7.49
N VAL A 31 -11.09 5.99 7.49
CA VAL A 31 -11.54 6.83 6.36
C VAL A 31 -10.31 7.42 5.70
N LEU A 32 -10.01 7.02 4.47
CA LEU A 32 -8.85 7.54 3.76
C LEU A 32 -9.08 9.01 3.33
N PRO A 33 -8.02 9.84 3.30
CA PRO A 33 -8.09 11.17 2.71
C PRO A 33 -8.34 11.10 1.21
N THR A 34 -8.94 12.17 0.63
CA THR A 34 -9.23 12.23 -0.83
C THR A 34 -8.00 12.03 -1.70
N ALA A 35 -6.82 12.40 -1.17
CA ALA A 35 -5.55 12.25 -1.86
C ALA A 35 -5.19 10.78 -2.13
N LEU A 36 -5.64 9.85 -1.28
CA LEU A 36 -5.41 8.41 -1.44
C LEU A 36 -6.61 7.70 -2.07
N ASP A 37 -7.83 8.18 -1.82
CA ASP A 37 -9.04 7.60 -2.39
C ASP A 37 -10.05 8.71 -2.74
N TRP A 38 -10.19 8.95 -4.04
CA TRP A 38 -11.11 9.95 -4.60
C TRP A 38 -12.54 9.41 -4.78
N THR A 39 -12.81 8.17 -4.38
CA THR A 39 -14.16 7.60 -4.47
C THR A 39 -15.08 8.13 -3.37
N PRO A 40 -16.41 8.10 -3.56
CA PRO A 40 -17.36 8.52 -2.54
C PRO A 40 -17.37 7.63 -1.28
N LYS A 41 -16.99 6.34 -1.41
CA LYS A 41 -16.92 5.38 -0.30
C LYS A 41 -15.45 5.03 -0.04
N ARG A 42 -14.81 5.85 0.80
CA ARG A 42 -13.41 5.70 1.23
C ARG A 42 -13.24 5.24 2.68
N SER A 43 -14.30 4.63 3.22
CA SER A 43 -14.33 4.03 4.56
C SER A 43 -14.08 2.53 4.47
N TYR A 44 -13.15 2.03 5.26
CA TYR A 44 -12.69 0.65 5.26
C TYR A 44 -12.76 0.10 6.68
N ASP A 45 -13.50 -0.99 6.88
CA ASP A 45 -13.54 -1.70 8.16
C ASP A 45 -12.41 -2.74 8.22
N LEU A 46 -11.41 -2.53 9.10
CA LEU A 46 -10.26 -3.43 9.23
C LEU A 46 -10.60 -4.79 9.88
N SER A 47 -11.83 -4.94 10.41
CA SER A 47 -12.36 -6.24 10.84
C SER A 47 -12.84 -7.10 9.68
N ASP A 48 -13.18 -6.48 8.54
CA ASP A 48 -13.50 -7.17 7.29
C ASP A 48 -12.22 -7.41 6.46
N ASP A 49 -12.00 -8.65 6.04
CA ASP A 49 -10.78 -9.05 5.35
C ASP A 49 -10.68 -8.50 3.93
N ALA A 50 -11.82 -8.21 3.27
CA ALA A 50 -11.83 -7.60 1.95
C ALA A 50 -11.54 -6.10 2.03
N ASP A 51 -12.19 -5.38 2.95
CA ASP A 51 -11.91 -3.95 3.20
C ASP A 51 -10.47 -3.73 3.66
N ARG A 52 -9.95 -4.61 4.53
CA ARG A 52 -8.54 -4.56 4.96
C ARG A 52 -7.57 -4.70 3.78
N ARG A 53 -7.78 -5.67 2.89
CA ARG A 53 -6.93 -5.80 1.69
C ARG A 53 -7.06 -4.58 0.78
N MET A 54 -8.28 -4.11 0.54
CA MET A 54 -8.55 -2.99 -0.35
C MET A 54 -7.89 -1.70 0.16
N LEU A 55 -7.93 -1.43 1.47
CA LEU A 55 -7.22 -0.31 2.08
C LEU A 55 -5.71 -0.41 1.82
N TYR A 56 -5.12 -1.59 2.04
CA TYR A 56 -3.68 -1.79 1.87
C TYR A 56 -3.26 -1.64 0.40
N GLU A 57 -4.02 -2.22 -0.54
CA GLU A 57 -3.80 -2.06 -1.98
C GLU A 57 -3.91 -0.59 -2.42
N THR A 58 -4.91 0.12 -1.90
CA THR A 58 -5.16 1.53 -2.24
C THR A 58 -4.04 2.41 -1.73
N VAL A 59 -3.68 2.29 -0.46
CA VAL A 59 -2.59 3.09 0.15
C VAL A 59 -1.26 2.84 -0.57
N ILE A 60 -0.92 1.57 -0.84
CA ILE A 60 0.35 1.22 -1.50
C ILE A 60 0.40 1.74 -2.94
N ARG A 61 -0.73 1.76 -3.66
CA ARG A 61 -0.80 2.24 -5.05
C ARG A 61 -0.79 3.76 -5.14
N GLU A 62 -1.45 4.44 -4.21
CA GLU A 62 -1.75 5.87 -4.32
C GLU A 62 -0.84 6.76 -3.49
N ALA A 63 -0.19 6.25 -2.44
CA ALA A 63 0.71 7.04 -1.60
C ALA A 63 1.89 7.64 -2.38
N LEU A 64 2.02 8.97 -2.30
CA LEU A 64 3.13 9.72 -2.87
C LEU A 64 4.27 9.96 -1.88
N HIS A 65 3.99 9.75 -0.59
CA HIS A 65 4.89 10.03 0.51
C HIS A 65 4.91 8.87 1.51
N ALA A 66 6.05 8.65 2.15
CA ALA A 66 6.21 7.52 3.08
C ALA A 66 5.38 7.76 4.35
N GLU A 67 5.10 9.02 4.67
CA GLU A 67 4.19 9.46 5.72
C GLU A 67 2.81 8.79 5.59
N ASP A 68 2.22 8.78 4.39
CA ASP A 68 0.93 8.12 4.15
C ASP A 68 1.00 6.61 4.44
N LEU A 69 2.11 5.97 4.05
CA LEU A 69 2.33 4.56 4.33
C LEU A 69 2.42 4.30 5.84
N ARG A 70 3.14 5.15 6.57
CA ARG A 70 3.30 5.05 8.03
C ARG A 70 2.00 5.29 8.78
N GLU A 71 1.16 6.19 8.28
CA GLU A 71 -0.13 6.53 8.87
C GLU A 71 -1.16 5.40 8.71
N PHE A 72 -1.22 4.77 7.53
CA PHE A 72 -2.30 3.85 7.20
C PHE A 72 -1.92 2.36 7.20
N LEU A 73 -0.64 2.01 7.11
CA LEU A 73 -0.20 0.61 7.08
C LEU A 73 0.43 0.19 8.41
N SER A 74 0.10 -1.02 8.85
CA SER A 74 0.78 -1.70 9.95
C SER A 74 1.72 -2.78 9.40
N ALA A 75 2.97 -2.81 9.87
CA ALA A 75 3.95 -3.84 9.46
C ALA A 75 3.43 -5.26 9.67
N ARG A 76 2.84 -5.52 10.85
CA ARG A 76 2.33 -6.83 11.25
C ARG A 76 1.22 -7.30 10.32
N ILE A 77 0.27 -6.41 10.04
CA ILE A 77 -0.86 -6.74 9.17
C ILE A 77 -0.38 -6.85 7.73
N LEU A 78 0.51 -5.96 7.28
CA LEU A 78 1.06 -6.00 5.92
C LEU A 78 1.67 -7.36 5.63
N VAL A 79 2.50 -7.89 6.52
CA VAL A 79 3.10 -9.23 6.40
C VAL A 79 2.03 -10.31 6.22
N ASP A 80 0.94 -10.26 6.99
CA ASP A 80 -0.17 -11.24 6.94
C ASP A 80 -1.01 -11.12 5.65
N VAL A 81 -1.25 -9.92 5.16
CA VAL A 81 -2.09 -9.69 3.97
C VAL A 81 -1.31 -9.70 2.67
N TRP A 82 0.02 -9.49 2.71
CA TRP A 82 0.89 -9.36 1.55
C TRP A 82 0.65 -10.42 0.47
N PRO A 83 0.59 -11.73 0.78
CA PRO A 83 0.45 -12.77 -0.24
C PRO A 83 -0.88 -12.68 -1.01
N ARG A 84 -1.88 -12.01 -0.42
CA ARG A 84 -3.25 -11.89 -0.92
C ARG A 84 -3.53 -10.53 -1.60
N LEU A 85 -2.59 -9.59 -1.57
CA LEU A 85 -2.78 -8.27 -2.18
C LEU A 85 -2.63 -8.34 -3.70
N TRP A 86 -3.55 -7.69 -4.41
CA TRP A 86 -3.50 -7.52 -5.85
C TRP A 86 -2.82 -6.20 -6.24
N LEU A 87 -1.50 -6.24 -6.41
CA LEU A 87 -0.67 -5.07 -6.69
C LEU A 87 -0.16 -5.05 -8.14
N PRO A 88 0.05 -3.87 -8.75
CA PRO A 88 0.76 -3.77 -10.02
C PRO A 88 2.14 -4.43 -9.92
N PRO A 89 2.60 -5.20 -10.94
CA PRO A 89 3.84 -5.98 -10.85
C PRO A 89 5.08 -5.16 -10.43
N ARG A 90 5.20 -3.92 -10.92
CA ARG A 90 6.32 -3.03 -10.55
C ARG A 90 6.33 -2.65 -9.06
N VAL A 91 5.15 -2.41 -8.48
CA VAL A 91 4.98 -2.13 -7.05
C VAL A 91 5.39 -3.35 -6.25
N ARG A 92 4.82 -4.51 -6.62
CA ARG A 92 5.08 -5.80 -5.96
C ARG A 92 6.58 -6.09 -5.93
N MET A 93 7.24 -6.01 -7.09
CA MET A 93 8.68 -6.25 -7.22
C MET A 93 9.51 -5.26 -6.39
N GLY A 94 9.12 -3.97 -6.35
CA GLY A 94 9.84 -2.95 -5.58
C GLY A 94 9.80 -3.22 -4.08
N TRP A 95 8.63 -3.57 -3.56
CA TRP A 95 8.45 -3.94 -2.16
C TRP A 95 9.11 -5.29 -1.82
N ASP A 96 8.95 -6.32 -2.66
CA ASP A 96 9.57 -7.64 -2.45
C ASP A 96 11.10 -7.54 -2.43
N SER A 97 11.68 -6.72 -3.31
CA SER A 97 13.14 -6.49 -3.36
C SER A 97 13.64 -5.75 -2.11
N ARG A 98 12.83 -4.84 -1.55
CA ARG A 98 13.20 -4.05 -0.37
C ARG A 98 12.99 -4.81 0.94
N PHE A 99 12.00 -5.71 0.98
CA PHE A 99 11.53 -6.38 2.18
C PHE A 99 11.44 -7.91 1.98
N PRO A 100 12.55 -8.64 2.16
CA PRO A 100 12.56 -10.11 2.08
C PRO A 100 11.57 -10.79 3.04
N ASP A 101 11.21 -10.13 4.14
CA ASP A 101 10.29 -10.63 5.15
C ASP A 101 8.86 -10.78 4.61
N LEU A 102 8.46 -9.90 3.68
CA LEU A 102 7.16 -9.99 2.99
C LEU A 102 7.11 -11.21 2.07
N VAL A 103 8.24 -11.53 1.42
CA VAL A 103 8.37 -12.72 0.58
C VAL A 103 8.32 -14.00 1.42
N ARG A 104 9.00 -14.02 2.57
CA ARG A 104 9.02 -15.19 3.46
C ARG A 104 7.64 -15.51 4.04
N ALA A 105 6.80 -14.52 4.30
CA ALA A 105 5.43 -14.73 4.76
C ALA A 105 4.49 -15.21 3.64
N ALA A 106 4.89 -15.05 2.38
CA ALA A 106 4.12 -15.50 1.21
C ALA A 106 4.51 -16.90 0.71
N ALA A 107 5.60 -17.46 1.24
CA ALA A 107 6.09 -18.81 0.93
C ALA A 107 5.45 -19.86 1.84
#